data_AF-A0A962RMD6-F1
#
_entry.id   AF-A0A962RMD6-F1
#
_cell.length_a   1.000
_cell.length_b   1.000
_cell.length_c   1.000
_cell.angle_alpha   90.00
_cell.angle_beta   90.00
_cell.angle_gamma   90.00
#
_symmetry.space_group_name_H-M   'P 1'
#
loop_
_entity.id
_entity.type
_entity.pdbx_description
1 polymer ?
#
loop_
_entity_poly.entity_id
_entity_poly.type
_entity_poly.pdbx_seq_one_letter_code
_entity_poly.pdbx_strand_id
1 'polypeptide(L)'
;QFFTYLKDSFDTLYAEGEAGSPKMMSVGLHNRLAGRPGRAAALARFLDDIEQHDHVWVARRIDIARHWRAHHPPTSQPTGSVG
;
A
#
# COMPACT_ATOMS: atom_id res chain seq x y z
N GLN A 1 6.42 -2.97 -18.73
CA GLN A 1 5.65 -1.74 -18.45
C GLN A 1 4.80 -1.87 -17.19
N PHE A 2 3.69 -2.64 -17.12
CA PHE A 2 2.87 -2.68 -15.90
C PHE A 2 3.60 -3.28 -14.68
N PHE A 3 4.23 -4.45 -14.81
CA PHE A 3 5.07 -5.04 -13.75
C PHE A 3 6.19 -4.08 -13.33
N THR A 4 6.98 -3.60 -14.29
CA THR A 4 8.10 -2.67 -14.05
C THR A 4 7.66 -1.45 -13.26
N TYR A 5 6.54 -0.82 -13.63
CA TYR A 5 6.01 0.33 -12.91
C TYR A 5 5.63 0.02 -11.45
N LEU A 6 4.99 -1.14 -11.21
CA LEU A 6 4.66 -1.58 -9.86
C LEU A 6 5.93 -1.87 -9.05
N LYS A 7 6.90 -2.56 -9.67
CA LYS A 7 8.19 -2.88 -9.04
C LYS A 7 8.98 -1.63 -8.69
N ASP A 8 9.17 -0.69 -9.61
CA ASP A 8 9.92 0.54 -9.36
C ASP A 8 9.28 1.36 -8.22
N SER A 9 7.93 1.39 -8.18
CA SER A 9 7.19 2.04 -7.09
C SER A 9 7.39 1.33 -5.76
N PHE A 10 7.34 -0.01 -5.76
CA PHE A 10 7.58 -0.81 -4.56
C PHE A 10 9.02 -0.66 -4.07
N ASP A 11 10.03 -0.85 -4.93
CA ASP A 11 11.46 -0.78 -4.58
C ASP A 11 11.81 0.59 -3.96
N THR A 12 11.22 1.68 -4.48
CA THR A 12 11.38 3.03 -3.92
C THR A 12 10.83 3.12 -2.50
N LEU A 13 9.58 2.70 -2.29
CA LEU A 13 8.95 2.77 -0.96
C LEU A 13 9.55 1.77 0.03
N TYR A 14 10.03 0.64 -0.45
CA TYR A 14 10.72 -0.36 0.35
C TYR A 14 12.05 0.19 0.87
N ALA A 15 12.83 0.84 0.01
CA ALA A 15 14.06 1.53 0.41
C ALA A 15 13.81 2.65 1.45
N GLU A 16 12.73 3.43 1.29
CA GLU A 16 12.31 4.41 2.32
C GLU A 16 11.92 3.74 3.64
N GLY A 17 11.27 2.58 3.57
CA GLY A 17 10.91 1.74 4.72
C GLY A 17 12.13 1.23 5.49
N GLU A 18 13.11 0.67 4.77
CA GLU A 18 14.39 0.23 5.33
C GLU A 18 15.18 1.38 5.96
N ALA A 19 15.04 2.60 5.43
CA ALA A 19 15.59 3.82 6.02
C ALA A 19 14.80 4.33 7.24
N GLY A 20 13.79 3.59 7.72
CA GLY A 20 13.00 3.89 8.91
C GLY A 20 11.74 4.73 8.67
N SER A 21 11.35 4.93 7.41
CA SER A 21 10.17 5.74 7.04
C SER A 21 9.20 4.94 6.15
N PRO A 22 8.54 3.90 6.68
CA PRO A 22 7.59 3.10 5.89
C PRO A 22 6.42 3.93 5.35
N LYS A 23 5.91 3.53 4.19
CA LYS A 23 4.79 4.15 3.45
C LYS A 23 3.82 3.09 2.92
N MET A 24 2.66 3.54 2.46
CA MET A 24 1.68 2.66 1.82
C MET A 24 1.70 2.79 0.29
N MET A 25 1.46 1.68 -0.41
CA MET A 25 1.22 1.63 -1.85
C MET A 25 -0.22 1.18 -2.12
N SER A 26 -0.90 1.80 -3.09
CA SER A 26 -2.21 1.35 -3.57
C SER A 26 -2.10 0.83 -5.01
N VAL A 27 -2.61 -0.37 -5.27
CA VAL A 27 -2.71 -0.93 -6.62
C VAL A 27 -4.17 -0.89 -7.11
N GLY A 28 -4.43 -0.04 -8.10
CA GLY A 28 -5.77 0.10 -8.69
C GLY A 28 -6.04 -0.94 -9.77
N LEU A 29 -7.04 -1.80 -9.55
CA LEU A 29 -7.43 -2.85 -10.49
C LEU A 29 -8.86 -2.64 -10.99
N HIS A 30 -9.06 -2.82 -12.29
CA HIS A 30 -10.39 -2.83 -12.92
C HIS A 30 -10.51 -4.09 -13.79
N ASN A 31 -11.61 -4.84 -13.66
CA ASN A 31 -11.78 -6.14 -14.32
C ASN A 31 -11.48 -6.11 -15.83
N ARG A 32 -12.01 -5.10 -16.54
CA ARG A 32 -11.83 -4.93 -18.00
C ARG A 32 -10.38 -4.69 -18.44
N LEU A 33 -9.51 -4.25 -17.52
CA LEU A 33 -8.12 -3.90 -17.80
C LEU A 33 -7.16 -4.93 -17.21
N ALA A 34 -7.24 -5.15 -15.89
CA ALA A 34 -6.36 -6.07 -15.17
C ALA A 34 -6.60 -7.53 -15.57
N GLY A 35 -7.82 -7.91 -15.95
CA GLY A 35 -8.15 -9.27 -16.39
C GLY A 35 -7.66 -9.63 -17.80
N ARG A 36 -7.08 -8.68 -18.55
CA ARG A 36 -6.45 -9.01 -19.84
C ARG A 36 -5.24 -9.91 -19.58
N PRO A 37 -5.04 -11.03 -20.30
CA PRO A 37 -4.01 -12.03 -19.97
C PRO A 37 -2.61 -11.44 -19.70
N GLY A 38 -2.14 -10.50 -20.54
CA GLY A 38 -0.84 -9.85 -20.34
C GLY A 38 -0.75 -8.96 -19.09
N ARG A 39 -1.86 -8.36 -18.63
CA ARG A 39 -1.88 -7.59 -17.37
C ARG A 39 -2.08 -8.48 -16.15
N ALA A 40 -2.86 -9.54 -16.26
CA ALA A 40 -3.03 -10.52 -15.20
C ALA A 40 -1.69 -11.22 -14.88
N ALA A 41 -0.95 -11.65 -15.90
CA ALA A 41 0.38 -12.24 -15.74
C ALA A 41 1.38 -11.25 -15.11
N ALA A 42 1.31 -9.96 -15.49
CA ALA A 42 2.16 -8.93 -14.88
C ALA A 42 1.81 -8.67 -13.41
N LEU A 43 0.53 -8.75 -13.04
CA LEU A 43 0.09 -8.64 -11.64
C LEU A 43 0.53 -9.85 -10.82
N ALA A 44 0.38 -11.07 -11.34
CA ALA A 44 0.85 -12.29 -10.67
C ALA A 44 2.35 -12.21 -10.38
N ARG A 45 3.17 -11.87 -11.38
CA ARG A 45 4.61 -11.66 -11.22
C ARG A 45 4.96 -10.61 -10.17
N PHE A 46 4.15 -9.55 -10.04
CA PHE A 46 4.38 -8.55 -9.00
C PHE A 46 4.08 -9.08 -7.59
N LEU A 47 3.04 -9.90 -7.44
CA LEU A 47 2.75 -10.57 -6.18
C LEU A 47 3.87 -11.56 -5.80
N ASP A 48 4.35 -12.34 -6.76
CA ASP A 48 5.48 -13.27 -6.56
C ASP A 48 6.78 -12.53 -6.18
N ASP A 49 6.99 -11.32 -6.70
CA ASP A 49 8.16 -10.47 -6.40
C ASP A 49 8.09 -9.97 -4.95
N ILE A 50 6.98 -9.35 -4.54
CA ILE A 50 6.86 -8.76 -3.18
C ILE A 50 6.79 -9.81 -2.06
N GLU A 51 6.39 -11.05 -2.36
CA GLU A 51 6.39 -12.17 -1.39
C GLU A 51 7.82 -12.56 -0.97
N GLN A 52 8.84 -12.24 -1.78
CA GLN A 52 10.24 -12.52 -1.48
C GLN A 52 10.88 -11.48 -0.54
N HIS A 53 10.15 -10.40 -0.20
CA HIS A 53 10.64 -9.34 0.68
C HIS A 53 10.06 -9.51 2.08
N ASP A 54 10.92 -9.44 3.09
CA ASP A 54 10.49 -9.38 4.48
C ASP A 54 9.78 -8.04 4.78
N HIS A 55 8.95 -8.05 5.82
CA HIS A 55 8.28 -6.86 6.36
C HIS A 55 7.28 -6.15 5.43
N VAL A 56 6.72 -6.87 4.44
CA VAL A 56 5.63 -6.36 3.58
C VAL A 56 4.25 -6.69 4.16
N TRP A 57 3.39 -5.68 4.32
CA TRP A 57 1.99 -5.87 4.76
C TRP A 57 0.99 -5.73 3.61
N VAL A 58 0.52 -6.86 3.08
CA VAL A 58 -0.60 -6.89 2.11
C VAL A 58 -1.92 -6.76 2.87
N ALA A 59 -2.48 -5.54 2.88
CA ALA A 59 -3.60 -5.19 3.76
C ALA A 59 -4.89 -4.84 3.00
N ARG A 60 -6.04 -5.16 3.61
CA ARG A 60 -7.30 -4.51 3.24
C ARG A 60 -7.29 -3.08 3.76
N ARG A 61 -7.94 -2.15 3.05
CA ARG A 61 -8.05 -0.74 3.47
C ARG A 61 -8.63 -0.57 4.88
N ILE A 62 -9.57 -1.43 5.29
CA ILE A 62 -10.16 -1.40 6.64
C ILE A 62 -9.16 -1.76 7.73
N ASP A 63 -8.20 -2.63 7.45
CA ASP A 63 -7.19 -3.03 8.44
C ASP A 63 -6.17 -1.90 8.63
N ILE A 64 -5.80 -1.21 7.54
CA ILE A 64 -4.99 0.03 7.61
C ILE A 64 -5.70 1.09 8.46
N ALA A 65 -7.00 1.32 8.24
CA ALA A 65 -7.76 2.30 9.00
C ALA A 65 -7.83 1.96 10.50
N ARG A 66 -7.97 0.67 10.84
CA ARG A 66 -7.94 0.19 12.22
C ARG A 66 -6.56 0.38 12.85
N HIS A 67 -5.50 0.01 12.16
CA HIS A 67 -4.11 0.21 12.59
C HIS A 67 -3.82 1.69 12.85
N TRP A 68 -4.21 2.56 11.91
CA TRP A 68 -4.03 4.00 12.06
C TRP A 68 -4.75 4.55 13.29
N ARG A 69 -6.01 4.15 13.50
CA ARG A 69 -6.77 4.59 14.69
C ARG A 69 -6.14 4.14 16.00
N ALA A 70 -5.55 2.95 16.03
CA ALA A 70 -4.93 2.38 17.23
C ALA A 70 -3.59 3.04 17.58
N HIS A 71 -2.76 3.38 16.58
CA HIS A 71 -1.41 3.90 16.79
C HIS A 71 -1.27 5.41 16.61
N HIS A 72 -2.22 6.05 15.92
CA HIS A 72 -2.28 7.49 15.67
C HIS A 72 -3.67 8.03 16.06
N PRO A 73 -4.05 7.98 17.34
CA PRO A 73 -5.34 8.48 17.78
C PRO A 73 -5.45 9.99 17.49
N PRO A 74 -6.63 10.48 17.10
CA PRO A 74 -6.83 11.90 16.88
C PRO A 74 -6.52 12.67 18.16
N THR A 75 -5.70 13.72 18.07
CA THR A 75 -5.51 14.66 19.16
C THR A 75 -6.84 15.37 19.40
N SER A 76 -7.35 15.28 20.63
CA SER A 76 -8.53 16.03 21.04
C SER A 76 -8.24 17.53 20.89
N GLN A 77 -8.73 18.13 19.82
CA GLN A 77 -8.89 19.58 19.76
C GLN A 77 -9.92 19.94 20.85
N PRO A 78 -9.63 20.84 21.79
CA PRO A 78 -10.66 21.32 22.69
C PRO A 78 -11.77 21.91 21.82
N THR A 79 -12.95 21.30 21.85
CA THR A 79 -14.16 21.88 21.25
C THR A 79 -14.31 23.27 21.85
N GLY A 80 -13.99 24.29 21.07
CA GLY A 80 -14.17 25.66 21.47
C GLY A 80 -15.59 25.83 21.99
N SER A 81 -15.72 26.24 23.25
CA SER A 81 -16.97 26.69 23.82
C SER A 81 -17.46 27.85 22.97
N VAL A 82 -18.46 27.60 22.12
CA VAL A 82 -19.25 28.68 21.55
C VAL A 82 -20.11 29.18 22.72
N GLY A 83 -19.62 30.26 23.34
CA GLY A 83 -20.42 31.08 24.25
C GLY A 83 -21.40 31.96 23.48
#